data_AF-A0AAW6AXX3-F1
#
_entry.id   AF-A0AAW6AXX3-F1
#
_cell.length_a   1.000
_cell.length_b   1.000
_cell.length_c   1.000
_cell.angle_alpha   90.00
_cell.angle_beta   90.00
_cell.angle_gamma   90.00
#
_symmetry.space_group_name_H-M   'P 1'
#
loop_
_entity.id
_entity.type
_entity.pdbx_description
1 polymer ?
#
loop_
_entity_poly.entity_id
_entity_poly.type
_entity_poly.pdbx_seq_one_letter_code
_entity_poly.pdbx_strand_id
1 'polypeptide(L)'
;MPIWLDYISFLIGVGGLLLTFRTFLNTRDFRKMLVQREERIELTKEMHTLLSKIDAYINSINEDKIYVRDNDRTFRPSLSQFLTDLLTRFSFLSAPTQKKIKSLQKTIHNPNLTADEWNHIANELIVIKNHLKKELL
;
A
#
# COMPACT_ATOMS: atom_id res chain seq x y z
N MET A 1 -46.95 34.87 1.76
CA MET A 1 -46.89 33.42 2.10
C MET A 1 -46.80 33.30 3.60
N PRO A 2 -47.47 32.34 4.26
CA PRO A 2 -47.34 32.13 5.69
C PRO A 2 -45.89 31.77 6.03
N ILE A 3 -45.26 32.52 6.93
CA ILE A 3 -43.84 32.37 7.31
C ILE A 3 -43.52 30.92 7.72
N TRP A 4 -44.48 30.20 8.29
CA TRP A 4 -44.33 28.81 8.71
C TRP A 4 -44.12 27.83 7.55
N LEU A 5 -44.67 28.09 6.36
CA LEU A 5 -44.45 27.27 5.16
C LEU A 5 -43.02 27.41 4.62
N ASP A 6 -42.41 28.59 4.72
CA ASP A 6 -41.03 28.82 4.28
C ASP A 6 -40.02 28.08 5.19
N TYR A 7 -40.29 28.02 6.50
CA TYR A 7 -39.49 27.20 7.44
C TYR A 7 -39.56 25.70 7.15
N ILE A 8 -40.74 25.18 6.79
CA ILE A 8 -40.90 23.76 6.45
C ILE A 8 -40.12 23.44 5.16
N SER A 9 -40.24 24.28 4.13
CA SER A 9 -39.49 24.15 2.88
C SER A 9 -37.98 24.21 3.10
N PHE A 10 -37.50 25.10 3.97
CA PHE A 10 -36.09 25.17 4.36
C PHE A 10 -35.61 23.90 5.09
N LEU A 11 -36.38 23.39 6.06
CA LEU A 11 -36.05 22.16 6.78
C LEU A 11 -36.04 20.92 5.88
N ILE A 12 -36.97 20.83 4.94
CA ILE A 12 -37.01 19.77 3.91
C ILE A 12 -35.77 19.88 3.01
N GLY A 13 -35.38 21.09 2.60
CA GLY A 13 -34.18 21.33 1.81
C GLY A 13 -32.89 20.90 2.52
N VAL A 14 -32.73 21.27 3.80
CA VAL A 14 -31.59 20.84 4.63
C VAL A 14 -31.59 19.32 4.83
N GLY A 15 -32.76 18.72 5.08
CA GLY A 15 -32.91 17.27 5.20
C GLY A 15 -32.52 16.53 3.93
N GLY A 16 -32.96 17.02 2.77
CA GLY A 16 -32.58 16.49 1.46
C GLY A 16 -31.07 16.56 1.22
N LEU A 17 -30.44 17.68 1.55
CA LEU A 17 -28.99 17.86 1.40
C LEU A 17 -28.20 16.88 2.29
N LEU A 18 -28.62 16.69 3.55
CA LEU A 18 -28.01 15.72 4.46
C LEU A 18 -28.13 14.28 3.93
N LEU A 19 -29.29 13.90 3.37
CA LEU A 19 -29.49 12.59 2.75
C LEU A 19 -28.61 12.39 1.52
N THR A 20 -28.47 13.42 0.67
CA THR A 20 -27.57 13.38 -0.49
C THR A 20 -26.12 13.24 -0.06
N PHE A 21 -25.69 13.99 0.95
CA PHE A 21 -24.34 13.91 1.49
C PHE A 21 -24.05 12.52 2.08
N ARG A 22 -25.00 11.97 2.85
CA ARG A 22 -24.89 10.60 3.40
C ARG A 22 -24.84 9.56 2.29
N THR A 23 -25.68 9.68 1.27
CA THR A 23 -25.67 8.79 0.11
C THR A 23 -24.32 8.84 -0.61
N PHE A 24 -23.77 10.04 -0.83
CA PHE A 24 -22.46 10.22 -1.45
C PHE A 24 -21.34 9.53 -0.66
N LEU A 25 -21.32 9.71 0.66
CA LEU A 25 -20.35 9.01 1.53
C LEU A 25 -20.49 7.50 1.43
N ASN A 26 -21.72 6.98 1.51
CA ASN A 26 -22.00 5.55 1.39
C ASN A 26 -21.55 4.99 0.03
N THR A 27 -21.83 5.70 -1.07
CA THR A 27 -21.41 5.28 -2.42
C THR A 27 -19.88 5.26 -2.53
N ARG A 28 -19.20 6.25 -1.96
CA ARG A 28 -17.74 6.29 -1.92
C ARG A 28 -17.17 5.11 -1.13
N ASP A 29 -17.73 4.81 0.03
CA ASP A 29 -17.29 3.69 0.87
C ASP A 29 -17.56 2.34 0.21
N PHE A 30 -18.73 2.18 -0.43
CA PHE A 30 -19.05 0.98 -1.19
C PHE A 30 -18.10 0.76 -2.37
N ARG A 31 -17.81 1.83 -3.12
CA ARG A 31 -16.84 1.76 -4.22
C ARG A 31 -15.44 1.37 -3.71
N LYS A 32 -15.01 1.94 -2.59
CA LYS A 32 -13.75 1.58 -1.94
C LYS A 32 -13.73 0.09 -1.54
N MET A 33 -14.82 -0.40 -0.96
CA MET A 33 -14.95 -1.81 -0.57
C MET A 33 -14.86 -2.75 -1.79
N LEU A 34 -15.50 -2.41 -2.91
CA LEU A 34 -15.42 -3.20 -4.15
C LEU A 34 -13.98 -3.29 -4.67
N VAL A 35 -13.28 -2.16 -4.74
CA VAL A 35 -11.87 -2.10 -5.17
C VAL A 35 -11.01 -2.96 -4.24
N GLN A 36 -11.13 -2.79 -2.92
CA GLN A 36 -10.36 -3.57 -1.96
C GLN A 36 -10.64 -5.07 -2.04
N ARG A 37 -11.86 -5.47 -2.41
CA ARG A 37 -12.21 -6.88 -2.63
C ARG A 37 -11.48 -7.43 -3.86
N GLU A 38 -11.45 -6.68 -4.95
CA GLU A 38 -10.73 -7.06 -6.17
C GLU A 38 -9.22 -7.14 -5.92
N GLU A 39 -8.64 -6.13 -5.27
CA GLU A 39 -7.22 -6.11 -4.87
C GLU A 39 -6.85 -7.33 -4.00
N ARG A 40 -7.74 -7.77 -3.09
CA ARG A 40 -7.51 -8.97 -2.26
C ARG A 40 -7.50 -10.26 -3.07
N ILE A 41 -8.41 -10.38 -4.05
CA ILE A 41 -8.44 -11.53 -4.96
C ILE A 41 -7.16 -11.56 -5.81
N GLU A 42 -6.75 -10.41 -6.32
CA GLU A 42 -5.51 -10.24 -7.08
C GLU A 42 -4.28 -10.60 -6.23
N LEU A 43 -4.19 -10.08 -5.00
CA LEU A 43 -3.10 -10.41 -4.09
C LEU A 43 -3.04 -11.92 -3.83
N THR A 44 -4.19 -12.57 -3.62
CA THR A 44 -4.26 -14.02 -3.38
C THR A 44 -3.72 -14.81 -4.58
N LYS A 45 -4.06 -14.38 -5.80
CA LYS A 45 -3.62 -15.01 -7.05
C LYS A 45 -2.12 -14.81 -7.30
N GLU A 46 -1.60 -13.62 -7.02
CA GLU A 46 -0.19 -13.27 -7.27
C GLU A 46 0.74 -13.53 -6.07
N MET A 47 0.20 -13.98 -4.92
CA MET A 47 0.94 -14.07 -3.66
C MET A 47 2.24 -14.86 -3.81
N HIS A 48 2.18 -16.02 -4.46
CA HIS A 48 3.37 -16.85 -4.64
C HIS A 48 4.47 -16.12 -5.44
N THR A 49 4.08 -15.40 -6.50
CA THR A 49 4.99 -14.61 -7.32
C THR A 49 5.59 -13.43 -6.55
N LEU A 50 4.78 -12.73 -5.75
CA LEU A 50 5.26 -11.61 -4.93
C LEU A 50 6.23 -12.08 -3.85
N LEU A 51 5.92 -13.17 -3.16
CA LEU A 51 6.80 -13.75 -2.15
C LEU A 51 8.10 -14.25 -2.77
N SER A 52 8.04 -14.89 -3.94
CA SER A 52 9.22 -15.33 -4.69
C SER A 52 10.10 -14.15 -5.12
N LYS A 53 9.50 -13.02 -5.56
CA LYS A 53 10.24 -11.79 -5.84
C LYS A 53 10.93 -11.23 -4.59
N ILE A 54 10.26 -11.22 -3.44
CA ILE A 54 10.86 -10.78 -2.18
C ILE A 54 12.04 -11.68 -1.81
N ASP A 55 11.90 -13.00 -1.96
CA ASP A 55 12.98 -13.96 -1.71
C ASP A 55 14.15 -13.76 -2.66
N ALA A 56 13.89 -13.48 -3.94
CA ALA A 56 14.94 -13.14 -4.90
C ALA A 56 15.71 -11.87 -4.49
N TYR A 57 15.03 -10.83 -4.00
CA TYR A 57 15.71 -9.63 -3.50
C TYR A 57 16.53 -9.92 -2.24
N ILE A 58 16.02 -10.73 -1.31
CA ILE A 58 16.75 -11.14 -0.09
C ILE A 58 18.02 -11.90 -0.46
N ASN A 59 17.92 -12.89 -1.35
CA ASN A 59 19.07 -13.68 -1.80
C ASN A 59 20.09 -12.82 -2.57
N SER A 60 19.60 -11.92 -3.43
CA SER A 60 20.45 -10.96 -4.16
C SER A 60 21.29 -10.08 -3.24
N ILE A 61 20.75 -9.75 -2.06
CA ILE A 61 21.46 -8.96 -1.04
C ILE A 61 22.43 -9.83 -0.25
N ASN A 62 21.95 -10.95 0.31
CA ASN A 62 22.69 -11.74 1.28
C ASN A 62 23.76 -12.65 0.64
N GLU A 63 23.43 -13.31 -0.46
CA GLU A 63 24.27 -14.32 -1.10
C GLU A 63 25.11 -13.69 -2.21
N ASP A 64 24.45 -13.06 -3.17
CA ASP A 64 25.11 -12.57 -4.39
C ASP A 64 25.79 -11.21 -4.20
N LYS A 65 25.39 -10.46 -3.16
CA LYS A 65 25.84 -9.08 -2.88
C LYS A 65 25.79 -8.21 -4.13
N ILE A 66 24.70 -8.30 -4.90
CA ILE A 66 24.56 -7.66 -6.23
C ILE A 66 24.76 -6.15 -6.14
N TYR A 67 24.42 -5.52 -5.01
CA TYR A 67 24.66 -4.10 -4.76
C TYR A 67 26.13 -3.69 -4.90
N VAL A 68 27.09 -4.59 -4.62
CA VAL A 68 28.53 -4.34 -4.78
C VAL A 68 28.94 -4.34 -6.25
N ARG A 69 28.33 -5.19 -7.07
CA ARG A 69 28.69 -5.39 -8.49
C ARG A 69 27.97 -4.42 -9.42
N ASP A 70 26.73 -4.07 -9.10
CA ASP A 70 25.84 -3.26 -9.94
C ASP A 70 26.04 -1.74 -9.74
N ASN A 71 26.79 -1.34 -8.71
CA ASN A 71 27.11 0.07 -8.40
C ASN A 71 25.86 0.97 -8.43
N ASP A 72 24.79 0.51 -7.78
CA ASP A 72 23.48 1.18 -7.64
C ASP A 72 22.68 1.46 -8.93
N ARG A 73 23.05 0.90 -10.09
CA ARG A 73 22.42 1.27 -11.37
C ARG A 73 21.05 0.65 -11.61
N THR A 74 20.84 -0.59 -11.18
CA THR A 74 19.70 -1.41 -11.63
C THR A 74 18.94 -2.02 -10.45
N PHE A 75 19.68 -2.60 -9.51
CA PHE A 75 19.14 -3.33 -8.37
C PHE A 75 18.36 -2.42 -7.43
N ARG A 76 18.99 -1.31 -7.03
CA ARG A 76 18.40 -0.34 -6.11
C ARG A 76 17.13 0.32 -6.69
N PRO A 77 17.11 0.83 -7.94
CA PRO A 77 15.89 1.29 -8.58
C PRO A 77 14.82 0.21 -8.72
N SER A 78 15.20 -1.02 -9.10
CA SER A 78 14.26 -2.15 -9.23
C SER A 78 13.56 -2.47 -7.91
N LEU A 79 14.31 -2.55 -6.81
CA LEU A 79 13.75 -2.79 -5.48
C LEU A 79 12.83 -1.64 -5.04
N SER A 80 13.25 -0.40 -5.26
CA SER A 80 12.43 0.79 -4.94
C SER A 80 11.11 0.81 -5.71
N GLN A 81 11.15 0.46 -7.01
CA GLN A 81 9.98 0.36 -7.86
C GLN A 81 9.04 -0.74 -7.37
N PHE A 82 9.57 -1.92 -7.06
CA PHE A 82 8.79 -3.03 -6.52
C PHE A 82 8.03 -2.65 -5.23
N LEU A 83 8.69 -1.95 -4.30
CA LEU A 83 8.05 -1.45 -3.09
C LEU A 83 6.97 -0.40 -3.38
N THR A 84 7.17 0.41 -4.42
CA THR A 84 6.18 1.39 -4.87
C THR A 84 4.96 0.69 -5.42
N ASP A 85 5.17 -0.32 -6.28
CA ASP A 85 4.10 -1.11 -6.90
C ASP A 85 3.27 -1.84 -5.84
N LEU A 86 3.89 -2.34 -4.77
CA LEU A 86 3.15 -2.94 -3.64
C LEU A 86 2.22 -1.94 -2.96
N LEU A 87 2.66 -0.69 -2.76
CA LEU A 87 1.86 0.35 -2.12
C LEU A 87 0.75 0.89 -3.02
N THR A 88 1.00 0.98 -4.33
CA THR A 88 0.04 1.53 -5.29
C THR A 88 -1.00 0.50 -5.72
N ARG A 89 -0.61 -0.77 -5.91
CA ARG A 89 -1.52 -1.85 -6.32
C ARG A 89 -2.41 -2.35 -5.19
N PHE A 90 -1.93 -2.36 -3.94
CA PHE A 90 -2.66 -2.94 -2.81
C PHE A 90 -2.97 -1.89 -1.75
N SER A 91 -3.98 -1.06 -2.03
CA SER A 91 -4.39 0.02 -1.14
C SER A 91 -5.02 -0.49 0.17
N PHE A 92 -5.52 -1.74 0.18
CA PHE A 92 -6.11 -2.37 1.36
C PHE A 92 -5.10 -2.82 2.43
N LEU A 93 -3.79 -2.86 2.13
CA LEU A 93 -2.76 -3.32 3.09
C LEU A 93 -2.88 -2.59 4.42
N SER A 94 -2.68 -3.29 5.54
CA SER A 94 -2.77 -2.67 6.86
C SER A 94 -1.77 -1.53 7.04
N ALA A 95 -2.13 -0.56 7.88
CA ALA A 95 -1.26 0.58 8.17
C ALA A 95 0.16 0.18 8.65
N PRO A 96 0.34 -0.86 9.49
CA PRO A 96 1.67 -1.37 9.83
C PRO A 96 2.48 -1.82 8.61
N THR A 97 1.88 -2.58 7.69
CA THR A 97 2.54 -3.04 6.46
C THR A 97 2.94 -1.87 5.58
N GLN A 98 2.03 -0.93 5.35
CA GLN A 98 2.32 0.27 4.55
C GLN A 98 3.43 1.13 5.17
N LYS A 99 3.41 1.31 6.50
CA LYS A 99 4.47 2.05 7.21
C LYS A 99 5.83 1.39 7.04
N LYS A 100 5.88 0.05 7.11
CA LYS A 100 7.12 -0.72 6.94
C LYS A 100 7.69 -0.55 5.53
N ILE A 101 6.84 -0.71 4.51
CA ILE A 101 7.24 -0.52 3.11
C ILE A 101 7.76 0.92 2.87
N LYS A 102 7.05 1.93 3.37
CA LYS A 102 7.48 3.35 3.25
C LYS A 102 8.79 3.62 3.99
N SER A 103 8.99 3.02 5.17
CA SER A 103 10.24 3.14 5.91
C SER A 103 11.40 2.55 5.11
N LEU A 104 11.20 1.35 4.55
CA LEU A 104 12.20 0.69 3.74
C LEU A 104 12.54 1.48 2.47
N GLN A 105 11.54 2.05 1.80
CA GLN A 105 11.76 2.94 0.65
C GLN A 105 12.63 4.15 1.01
N LYS A 106 12.43 4.75 2.18
CA LYS A 106 13.27 5.86 2.65
C LYS A 106 14.72 5.41 2.83
N THR A 107 14.93 4.25 3.43
CA THR A 107 16.28 3.66 3.57
C THR A 107 16.93 3.45 2.21
N ILE A 108 16.20 2.85 1.25
CA ILE A 108 16.70 2.61 -0.11
C ILE A 108 17.00 3.92 -0.86
N HIS A 109 16.33 5.03 -0.54
CA HIS A 109 16.63 6.34 -1.13
C HIS A 109 17.89 7.01 -0.55
N ASN A 110 18.50 6.48 0.52
CA ASN A 110 19.76 7.00 1.03
C ASN A 110 20.87 6.82 -0.05
N PRO A 111 21.53 7.89 -0.52
CA PRO A 111 22.53 7.81 -1.57
C PRO A 111 23.75 6.95 -1.21
N ASN A 112 24.07 6.80 0.08
CA ASN A 112 25.27 6.11 0.55
C ASN A 112 24.89 4.90 1.42
N LEU A 113 24.40 3.83 0.80
CA LEU A 113 24.07 2.59 1.50
C LEU A 113 25.33 1.77 1.80
N THR A 114 25.56 1.51 3.07
CA THR A 114 26.58 0.59 3.58
C THR A 114 26.12 -0.87 3.48
N ALA A 115 27.07 -1.81 3.59
CA ALA A 115 26.75 -3.25 3.60
C ALA A 115 25.81 -3.63 4.76
N ASP A 116 25.97 -3.00 5.92
CA ASP A 116 25.10 -3.23 7.08
C ASP A 116 23.67 -2.71 6.85
N GLU A 117 23.51 -1.58 6.15
CA GLU A 117 22.20 -1.08 5.75
C GLU A 117 21.53 -2.01 4.73
N TRP A 118 22.29 -2.61 3.82
CA TRP A 118 21.76 -3.64 2.91
C TRP A 118 21.29 -4.89 3.68
N ASN A 119 22.04 -5.36 4.67
CA ASN A 119 21.59 -6.45 5.54
C ASN A 119 20.32 -6.07 6.32
N HIS A 120 20.23 -4.82 6.79
CA HIS A 120 19.00 -4.31 7.40
C HIS A 120 17.83 -4.31 6.41
N ILE A 121 18.04 -3.89 5.16
CA ILE A 121 17.03 -3.93 4.10
C ILE A 121 16.53 -5.37 3.89
N ALA A 122 17.42 -6.36 3.84
CA ALA A 122 17.03 -7.77 3.71
C ALA A 122 16.16 -8.24 4.89
N ASN A 123 16.52 -7.88 6.12
CA ASN A 123 15.72 -8.20 7.31
C ASN A 123 14.33 -7.54 7.27
N GLU A 124 14.26 -6.28 6.84
CA GLU A 124 13.00 -5.56 6.68
C GLU A 124 12.12 -6.18 5.59
N LEU A 125 12.71 -6.68 4.49
CA LEU A 125 12.01 -7.44 3.46
C LEU A 125 11.41 -8.75 4.00
N ILE A 126 12.12 -9.46 4.89
CA ILE A 126 11.59 -10.64 5.58
C ILE A 126 10.35 -10.27 6.42
N VAL A 127 10.39 -9.13 7.13
CA VAL A 127 9.25 -8.67 7.92
C VAL A 127 8.07 -8.33 7.00
N ILE A 128 8.30 -7.63 5.89
CA ILE A 128 7.26 -7.32 4.89
C ILE A 128 6.66 -8.61 4.32
N LYS A 129 7.49 -9.60 3.97
CA LYS A 129 7.05 -10.93 3.51
C LYS A 129 6.10 -11.58 4.50
N ASN A 130 6.44 -11.55 5.79
CA ASN A 130 5.62 -12.13 6.85
C ASN A 130 4.32 -11.35 7.07
N HIS A 131 4.34 -10.02 6.93
CA HIS A 131 3.14 -9.20 6.99
C HIS A 131 2.19 -9.54 5.83
N LEU A 132 2.69 -9.59 4.59
CA LEU A 132 1.88 -9.94 3.42
C LEU A 132 1.20 -11.30 3.56
N LYS A 133 1.88 -12.29 4.14
CA LYS A 133 1.27 -13.60 4.45
C LYS A 133 0.12 -13.48 5.46
N LYS A 134 0.24 -12.60 6.45
CA LYS A 134 -0.80 -12.37 7.47
C LYS A 134 -2.00 -11.60 6.94
N GLU A 135 -1.85 -10.77 5.91
CA GLU A 135 -2.96 -10.00 5.31
C GLU A 135 -3.99 -10.87 4.58
N LEU A 136 -3.62 -12.14 4.30
CA LEU A 136 -4.48 -13.16 3.69
C LEU A 136 -5.08 -14.16 4.67
N LEU A 137 -4.66 -14.15 5.95
CA LEU A 137 -5.24 -14.97 7.02
C LEU A 137 -6.45 -14.26 7.63
#